data_AF-A0AAD7VHH6-F1
#
_entry.id   AF-A0AAD7VHH6-F1
#
_cell.length_a   1.000
_cell.length_b   1.000
_cell.length_c   1.000
_cell.angle_alpha   90.00
_cell.angle_beta   90.00
_cell.angle_gamma   90.00
#
_symmetry.space_group_name_H-M   'P 1'
#
loop_
_entity.id
_entity.type
_entity.pdbx_description
1 polymer ?
#
loop_
_entity_poly.entity_id
_entity_poly.type
_entity_poly.pdbx_seq_one_letter_code
_entity_poly.pdbx_strand_id
1 'polypeptide(L)'
;MIVPVWEMTLISFFKFLRKLVGDDLNSCSYRQLEQIENQLKKSLVTVRVRKAQLLADYVKKLRAKDKYLLEENLRLSENCGEKAWQPVTKKKRKSVAAIRC
;
A
#
# COMPACT_ATOMS: atom_id res chain seq x y z
N MET A 1 36.27 -26.91 -13.48
CA MET A 1 35.57 -25.85 -12.72
C MET A 1 34.09 -25.98 -13.03
N ILE A 2 33.33 -26.69 -12.18
CA ILE A 2 31.90 -26.94 -12.41
C ILE A 2 31.16 -25.77 -11.77
N VAL A 3 30.61 -24.88 -12.58
CA VAL A 3 29.73 -23.82 -12.10
C VAL A 3 28.42 -24.51 -11.64
N PRO A 4 28.06 -24.44 -10.35
CA PRO A 4 26.94 -25.21 -9.85
C PRO A 4 25.60 -24.67 -10.36
N VAL A 5 24.62 -25.57 -10.48
CA VAL A 5 23.31 -25.33 -11.13
C VAL A 5 22.55 -24.13 -10.56
N TRP A 6 22.70 -23.84 -9.26
CA TRP A 6 22.08 -22.68 -8.63
C TRP A 6 22.61 -21.33 -9.15
N GLU A 7 23.89 -21.25 -9.56
CA GLU A 7 24.46 -20.04 -10.16
C GLU A 7 23.82 -19.76 -11.52
N MET A 8 23.57 -20.79 -12.31
CA MET A 8 22.86 -20.67 -13.59
C MET A 8 21.40 -20.23 -13.42
N THR A 9 20.72 -20.73 -12.38
CA THR A 9 19.35 -20.28 -12.06
C THR A 9 19.30 -18.84 -11.56
N LEU A 10 20.28 -18.41 -10.76
CA LEU A 10 20.36 -17.05 -10.25
C LEU A 10 20.64 -16.05 -11.39
N ILE A 11 21.55 -16.38 -12.32
CA ILE A 11 21.83 -15.56 -13.50
C ILE A 11 20.56 -15.40 -14.36
N SER A 12 19.82 -16.48 -14.58
CA SER A 12 18.57 -16.46 -15.33
C SER A 12 17.50 -15.60 -14.63
N PHE A 13 17.34 -15.76 -13.32
CA PHE A 13 16.43 -14.96 -12.51
C PHE A 13 16.80 -13.48 -12.51
N PHE A 14 18.07 -13.12 -12.32
CA PHE A 14 18.55 -11.74 -12.33
C PHE A 14 18.33 -11.08 -13.70
N LYS A 15 18.58 -11.83 -14.79
CA LYS A 15 18.29 -11.37 -16.16
C LYS A 15 16.81 -11.10 -16.38
N PHE A 16 15.93 -11.92 -15.82
CA PHE A 16 14.49 -11.69 -15.86
C PHE A 16 14.07 -10.47 -15.03
N LEU A 17 14.63 -10.29 -13.84
CA LEU A 17 14.38 -9.13 -12.99
C LEU A 17 14.74 -7.82 -13.68
N ARG A 18 15.90 -7.73 -14.35
CA ARG A 18 16.30 -6.55 -15.13
C ARG A 18 15.24 -6.17 -16.16
N LYS A 19 14.76 -7.16 -16.92
CA LYS A 19 13.70 -6.96 -17.91
C LYS A 19 12.39 -6.46 -17.31
N LEU A 20 12.01 -6.93 -16.12
CA LEU A 20 10.82 -6.43 -15.42
C LEU A 20 10.96 -4.95 -14.98
N VAL A 21 12.18 -4.49 -14.69
CA VAL A 21 12.46 -3.09 -14.32
C VAL A 21 12.59 -2.19 -15.57
N GLY A 22 12.69 -2.78 -16.75
CA GLY A 22 12.82 -2.07 -18.03
C GLY A 22 14.25 -2.02 -18.59
N ASP A 23 15.20 -2.70 -17.94
CA ASP A 23 16.57 -2.84 -18.42
C ASP A 23 16.66 -3.93 -19.52
N ASP A 24 17.62 -3.78 -20.44
CA ASP A 24 17.99 -4.79 -21.46
C ASP A 24 16.82 -5.30 -22.34
N LEU A 25 15.79 -4.48 -22.56
CA LEU A 25 14.61 -4.81 -23.36
C LEU A 25 14.94 -5.01 -24.85
N ASN A 26 16.03 -4.43 -25.36
CA ASN A 26 16.48 -4.59 -26.75
C ASN A 26 16.76 -6.06 -27.14
N SER A 27 17.01 -6.92 -26.14
CA SER A 27 17.23 -8.36 -26.32
C SER A 27 15.94 -9.18 -26.36
N CYS A 28 14.77 -8.56 -26.19
CA CYS A 28 13.49 -9.24 -26.07
C CYS A 28 12.71 -9.21 -27.38
N SER A 29 12.06 -10.32 -27.71
CA SER A 29 11.10 -10.36 -28.82
C SER A 29 9.78 -9.70 -28.43
N TYR A 30 8.98 -9.29 -29.42
CA TYR A 30 7.68 -8.67 -29.18
C TYR A 30 6.78 -9.47 -28.20
N ARG A 31 6.69 -10.80 -28.40
CA ARG A 31 5.92 -11.68 -27.50
C ARG A 31 6.45 -11.67 -26.06
N GLN A 32 7.77 -11.58 -25.88
CA GLN A 32 8.37 -11.49 -24.54
C GLN A 32 8.03 -10.15 -23.87
N LEU A 33 8.06 -9.04 -24.62
CA LEU A 33 7.63 -7.74 -24.11
C LEU A 33 6.16 -7.77 -23.69
N GLU A 34 5.28 -8.33 -24.53
CA GLU A 34 3.84 -8.44 -24.23
C GLU A 34 3.60 -9.26 -22.95
N GLN A 35 4.35 -10.36 -22.75
CA GLN A 35 4.26 -11.15 -21.52
C GLN A 35 4.73 -10.36 -20.29
N ILE A 36 5.84 -9.61 -20.40
CA ILE A 36 6.36 -8.75 -19.32
C ILE A 36 5.34 -7.68 -18.97
N GLU A 37 4.78 -7.00 -19.98
CA GLU A 37 3.77 -5.96 -19.79
C GLU A 37 2.54 -6.52 -19.07
N ASN A 38 2.03 -7.68 -19.49
CA ASN A 38 0.89 -8.32 -18.86
C ASN A 38 1.17 -8.74 -17.41
N GLN A 39 2.38 -9.23 -17.12
CA GLN A 39 2.79 -9.55 -15.75
C GLN A 39 2.87 -8.30 -14.86
N LEU A 40 3.44 -7.20 -15.39
CA LEU A 40 3.50 -5.93 -14.68
C LEU A 40 2.11 -5.34 -14.45
N LYS A 41 1.21 -5.37 -15.44
CA LYS A 41 -0.18 -4.92 -15.28
C LYS A 41 -0.89 -5.67 -14.16
N LYS A 42 -0.85 -7.01 -14.17
CA LYS A 42 -1.51 -7.86 -13.16
C LYS A 42 -0.95 -7.63 -11.75
N SER A 43 0.38 -7.63 -11.61
CA SER A 43 1.04 -7.42 -10.33
C SER A 43 0.80 -6.02 -9.78
N LEU A 44 0.82 -5.00 -10.62
CA LEU A 44 0.56 -3.61 -10.23
C LEU A 44 -0.87 -3.42 -9.73
N VAL A 45 -1.87 -3.99 -10.42
CA VAL A 45 -3.26 -3.99 -9.94
C VAL A 45 -3.35 -4.64 -8.56
N THR A 46 -2.73 -5.81 -8.40
CA THR A 46 -2.73 -6.55 -7.13
C THR A 46 -2.12 -5.74 -5.98
N VAL A 47 -0.95 -5.13 -6.23
CA VAL A 47 -0.25 -4.28 -5.24
C VAL A 47 -1.10 -3.05 -4.89
N ARG A 48 -1.70 -2.39 -5.88
CA ARG A 48 -2.54 -1.20 -5.66
C ARG A 48 -3.78 -1.53 -4.84
N VAL A 49 -4.49 -2.61 -5.17
CA VAL A 49 -5.67 -3.08 -4.43
C VAL A 49 -5.30 -3.35 -2.98
N ARG A 50 -4.22 -4.12 -2.75
CA ARG A 50 -3.77 -4.44 -1.39
C ARG A 50 -3.36 -3.20 -0.61
N LYS A 51 -2.63 -2.27 -1.23
CA LYS A 51 -2.25 -0.99 -0.60
C LYS A 51 -3.48 -0.17 -0.23
N ALA A 52 -4.49 -0.10 -1.09
CA ALA A 52 -5.73 0.61 -0.82
C ALA A 52 -6.51 0.00 0.34
N GLN A 53 -6.61 -1.34 0.40
CA GLN A 53 -7.25 -2.07 1.51
C GLN A 53 -6.55 -1.77 2.84
N LEU A 54 -5.23 -1.92 2.89
CA LEU A 54 -4.45 -1.68 4.12
C LEU A 54 -4.59 -0.23 4.61
N LEU A 55 -4.60 0.74 3.70
CA LEU A 55 -4.80 2.15 4.04
C LEU A 55 -6.22 2.41 4.55
N ALA A 56 -7.25 1.80 3.95
CA ALA A 56 -8.62 1.92 4.41
C ALA A 56 -8.79 1.34 5.82
N ASP A 57 -8.19 0.18 6.09
CA ASP A 57 -8.19 -0.44 7.42
C ASP A 57 -7.47 0.42 8.46
N TYR A 58 -6.34 1.02 8.09
CA TYR A 58 -5.60 1.93 8.96
C TYR A 58 -6.44 3.17 9.29
N VAL A 59 -7.10 3.78 8.30
CA VAL A 59 -8.01 4.91 8.52
C VAL A 59 -9.18 4.51 9.43
N LYS A 60 -9.74 3.32 9.26
CA LYS A 60 -10.82 2.80 10.12
C LYS A 60 -10.36 2.66 11.57
N LYS A 61 -9.17 2.09 11.81
CA LYS A 61 -8.58 1.95 13.14
C LYS A 61 -8.36 3.31 13.82
N LEU A 62 -7.80 4.28 13.09
CA LEU A 62 -7.59 5.63 13.62
C LEU A 62 -8.91 6.32 13.97
N ARG A 63 -9.93 6.20 13.12
CA ARG A 63 -11.27 6.78 13.41
C ARG A 63 -11.92 6.15 14.64
N ALA A 64 -11.75 4.85 14.85
CA ALA A 64 -12.25 4.20 16.06
C ALA A 64 -11.52 4.71 17.31
N LYS A 65 -10.19 4.88 17.23
CA LYS A 65 -9.38 5.44 18.32
C LYS A 65 -9.75 6.91 18.61
N ASP A 66 -9.94 7.72 17.58
CA ASP A 66 -10.38 9.12 17.73
C ASP A 66 -11.73 9.20 18.47
N LYS A 67 -12.69 8.32 18.15
CA LYS A 67 -13.99 8.25 18.84
C LYS A 67 -13.85 7.84 20.30
N TYR A 68 -13.11 6.75 20.56
CA TYR A 68 -12.86 6.26 21.91
C TYR A 68 -12.22 7.34 22.79
N LEU A 69 -11.20 8.05 22.28
CA LEU A 69 -10.53 9.11 23.03
C LEU A 69 -11.45 10.32 23.27
N LEU A 70 -12.35 10.62 22.34
CA LEU A 70 -13.33 11.69 22.52
C LEU A 70 -14.33 11.33 23.63
N GLU A 71 -14.86 10.11 23.63
CA GLU A 71 -15.77 9.61 24.67
C GLU A 71 -15.09 9.57 26.04
N GLU A 72 -13.85 9.08 26.09
CA GLU A 72 -13.06 9.03 27.32
C GLU A 72 -12.77 10.43 27.89
N ASN A 73 -12.37 11.38 27.02
CA ASN A 73 -12.13 12.75 27.45
C ASN A 73 -13.40 13.44 27.97
N LEU A 74 -14.56 13.18 27.35
CA LEU A 74 -15.84 13.70 27.85
C LEU A 74 -16.14 13.16 29.25
N ARG A 75 -16.00 11.84 29.45
CA ARG A 75 -16.19 11.19 30.76
C ARG A 75 -15.26 11.76 31.83
N LEU A 76 -13.99 12.00 31.49
CA LEU A 76 -13.02 12.57 32.43
C LEU A 76 -13.33 14.04 32.73
N SER A 77 -13.75 14.83 31.74
CA SER A 77 -14.14 16.23 31.92
C SER A 77 -15.34 16.38 32.87
N GLU A 78 -16.32 15.47 32.79
CA GLU A 78 -17.46 15.45 33.70
C GLU A 78 -17.02 15.17 35.15
N ASN A 79 -16.04 14.30 35.35
CA ASN A 79 -15.52 13.95 36.67
C ASN A 79 -14.60 15.02 37.28
N CYS A 80 -13.89 15.80 36.46
CA CYS A 80 -12.87 16.74 36.92
C CYS A 80 -13.38 18.17 37.19
N GLY A 81 -14.63 18.52 36.88
CA GLY A 81 -15.21 19.84 37.16
C GLY A 81 -14.56 21.04 36.44
N GLU A 82 -13.50 20.81 35.66
CA GLU A 82 -12.89 21.81 34.78
C GLU A 82 -13.72 22.00 33.51
N LYS A 83 -13.87 23.27 33.10
CA LYS A 83 -14.66 23.70 31.94
C LYS A 83 -14.44 22.79 30.74
N ALA A 84 -15.55 22.31 30.18
CA ALA A 84 -15.61 21.44 29.01
C ALA A 84 -14.53 21.79 27.99
N TRP A 85 -13.52 20.93 27.85
CA TRP A 85 -12.53 21.06 26.81
C TRP A 85 -13.24 20.92 25.46
N GLN A 86 -13.37 22.03 24.73
CA GLN A 86 -14.04 22.05 23.44
C GLN A 86 -13.17 21.34 22.40
N PRO A 87 -13.65 20.29 21.72
CA PRO A 87 -12.88 19.64 20.68
C PRO A 87 -12.56 20.65 19.58
N VAL A 88 -11.27 20.91 19.35
CA VAL A 88 -10.82 21.69 18.17
C VAL A 88 -11.43 21.01 16.95
N THR A 89 -12.38 21.69 16.30
CA THR A 89 -13.19 21.13 15.22
C THR A 89 -12.29 20.67 14.08
N LYS A 90 -12.00 19.37 14.04
CA LYS A 90 -11.27 18.76 12.93
C LYS A 90 -12.20 18.76 11.72
N LYS A 91 -12.08 19.82 10.91
CA LYS A 91 -12.58 19.99 9.53
C LYS A 91 -12.97 18.63 8.94
N LYS A 92 -14.28 18.41 8.71
CA LYS A 92 -14.85 17.20 8.10
C LYS A 92 -13.97 16.79 6.92
N ARG A 93 -13.09 15.79 7.10
CA ARG A 93 -12.30 15.25 6.00
C ARG A 93 -13.32 14.56 5.11
N LYS A 94 -13.67 15.22 3.99
CA LYS A 94 -14.55 14.69 2.95
C LYS A 94 -14.16 13.24 2.71
N SER A 95 -15.16 12.35 2.55
CA SER A 95 -14.91 10.96 2.19
C SER A 95 -13.92 10.95 1.04
N VAL A 96 -12.74 10.37 1.24
CA VAL A 96 -11.85 10.12 0.12
C VAL A 96 -12.65 9.19 -0.77
N ALA A 97 -13.14 9.73 -1.89
CA ALA A 97 -13.82 8.95 -2.91
C ALA A 97 -12.96 7.73 -3.21
N ALA A 98 -13.62 6.61 -3.54
CA ALA A 98 -12.97 5.36 -3.88
C ALA A 98 -11.65 5.64 -4.61
N ILE A 99 -10.53 5.21 -4.04
CA ILE A 99 -9.24 5.29 -4.70
C ILE A 99 -9.41 4.44 -5.96
N ARG A 100 -9.69 5.09 -7.08
CA ARG A 100 -9.87 4.46 -8.38
C ARG A 100 -8.54 3.80 -8.70
N CYS A 101 -8.51 2.47 -8.62
CA CYS A 101 -7.43 1.68 -9.21
C CYS A 101 -7.67 1.56 -10.71
#